data_AF-A0A3D5E0X0-F1
#
_entry.id   AF-A0A3D5E0X0-F1
#
_cell.length_a   1.000
_cell.length_b   1.000
_cell.length_c   1.000
_cell.angle_alpha   90.00
_cell.angle_beta   90.00
_cell.angle_gamma   90.00
#
_symmetry.space_group_name_H-M   'P 1'
#
loop_
_entity.id
_entity.type
_entity.pdbx_description
1 polymer ?
#
loop_
_entity_poly.entity_id
_entity_poly.type
_entity_poly.pdbx_seq_one_letter_code
_entity_poly.pdbx_strand_id
1 'polypeptide(L)'
;MFAGYEVTIEVPFEMAAARLANLLHRGAVSSVCEGAYQDGLAVVLRVGPFGGRRGFSKLVRVCFAEPVRRGATITVPMRWEATGAVGELFPVLDADLIVARHGDGQTLLALTGSYRPPFGRTGAVLDEAIMHRLATATIRSLLAGLSGAITHPVPQHQPALEAGTPWPQPATEPDQP
;
A
#
# COMPACT_ATOMS: atom_id res chain seq x y z
N MET A 1 5.83 10.49 -17.96
CA MET A 1 5.79 9.12 -18.50
C MET A 1 4.52 8.45 -17.99
N PHE A 2 3.73 7.76 -18.83
CA PHE A 2 2.50 7.09 -18.39
C PHE A 2 2.75 5.62 -18.08
N ALA A 3 2.22 5.11 -16.98
CA ALA A 3 2.33 3.71 -16.60
C ALA A 3 0.95 3.13 -16.25
N GLY A 4 0.68 1.94 -16.77
CA GLY A 4 -0.52 1.16 -16.48
C GLY A 4 -0.13 -0.27 -16.17
N TYR A 5 -0.65 -0.82 -15.08
CA TYR A 5 -0.48 -2.22 -14.74
C TYR A 5 -1.79 -2.77 -14.18
N GLU A 6 -2.14 -4.00 -14.53
CA GLU A 6 -3.37 -4.65 -14.10
C GLU A 6 -3.12 -6.09 -13.69
N VAL A 7 -3.96 -6.58 -12.79
CA VAL A 7 -3.98 -7.97 -12.33
C VAL A 7 -5.41 -8.36 -12.01
N THR A 8 -5.80 -9.56 -12.42
CA THR A 8 -7.08 -10.15 -12.03
C THR A 8 -6.87 -11.01 -10.77
N ILE A 9 -7.75 -10.83 -9.79
CA ILE A 9 -7.76 -11.62 -8.55
C ILE A 9 -9.06 -12.44 -8.47
N GLU A 10 -8.96 -13.66 -7.95
CA GLU A 10 -10.09 -14.58 -7.73
C GLU A 10 -10.86 -14.25 -6.45
N VAL A 11 -11.31 -13.00 -6.36
CA VAL A 11 -12.14 -12.51 -5.25
C VAL A 11 -13.35 -11.77 -5.84
N PRO A 12 -14.58 -12.05 -5.36
CA PRO A 12 -15.76 -11.29 -5.77
C PRO A 12 -15.63 -9.79 -5.49
N PHE A 13 -16.10 -8.96 -6.40
CA PHE A 13 -15.97 -7.49 -6.35
C PHE A 13 -16.35 -6.86 -5.00
N GLU A 14 -17.49 -7.23 -4.42
CA GLU A 14 -17.92 -6.64 -3.14
C GLU A 14 -16.97 -6.99 -1.98
N MET A 15 -16.38 -8.18 -2.02
CA MET A 15 -15.39 -8.59 -1.02
C MET A 15 -14.07 -7.86 -1.22
N ALA A 16 -13.64 -7.68 -2.46
CA ALA A 16 -12.45 -6.90 -2.79
C ALA A 16 -12.63 -5.42 -2.37
N ALA A 17 -13.80 -4.83 -2.64
CA ALA A 17 -14.17 -3.48 -2.24
C ALA A 17 -14.12 -3.31 -0.70
N ALA A 18 -14.74 -4.22 0.05
CA ALA A 18 -14.74 -4.18 1.50
C ALA A 18 -13.32 -4.32 2.08
N ARG A 19 -12.48 -5.18 1.49
CA ARG A 19 -11.09 -5.36 1.92
C ARG A 19 -10.23 -4.14 1.60
N LEU A 20 -10.41 -3.52 0.44
CA LEU A 20 -9.73 -2.27 0.10
C LEU A 20 -10.09 -1.15 1.09
N ALA A 21 -11.38 -0.96 1.39
CA ALA A 21 -11.82 0.05 2.36
C ALA A 21 -11.17 -0.17 3.74
N ASN A 22 -11.10 -1.42 4.21
CA ASN A 22 -10.42 -1.77 5.46
C ASN A 22 -8.91 -1.51 5.41
N LEU A 23 -8.24 -1.82 4.29
CA LEU A 23 -6.81 -1.56 4.12
C LEU A 23 -6.49 -0.06 4.14
N LEU A 24 -7.30 0.75 3.46
CA LEU A 24 -7.17 2.19 3.49
C LEU A 24 -7.36 2.68 4.93
N HIS A 25 -8.45 2.30 5.60
CA HIS A 25 -8.70 2.74 6.98
C HIS A 25 -7.57 2.36 7.96
N ARG A 26 -7.01 1.14 7.86
CA ARG A 26 -5.90 0.69 8.73
C ARG A 26 -4.54 1.29 8.38
N GLY A 27 -4.32 1.64 7.11
CA GLY A 27 -3.06 2.21 6.64
C GLY A 27 -2.85 3.66 7.03
N ALA A 28 -3.87 4.33 7.59
CA ALA A 28 -3.83 5.73 7.99
C ALA A 28 -2.66 6.01 8.94
N VAL A 29 -1.71 6.84 8.50
CA VAL A 29 -0.74 7.46 9.40
C VAL A 29 -1.13 8.91 9.68
N SER A 30 -0.77 9.43 10.86
CA SER A 30 -1.08 10.80 11.33
C SER A 30 -0.37 11.93 10.56
N SER A 31 0.15 11.66 9.36
CA SER A 31 0.81 12.65 8.52
C SER A 31 -0.15 13.31 7.55
N VAL A 32 0.01 14.62 7.34
CA VAL A 32 -0.82 15.42 6.44
C VAL A 32 -0.42 15.21 4.98
N CYS A 33 -1.41 15.07 4.10
CA CYS A 33 -1.27 15.10 2.64
C CYS A 33 -1.55 16.52 2.12
N GLU A 34 -0.90 16.94 1.03
CA GLU A 34 -1.05 18.29 0.48
C GLU A 34 -2.01 18.34 -0.72
N GLY A 35 -2.53 19.55 -1.02
CA GLY A 35 -3.34 19.82 -2.21
C GLY A 35 -4.66 19.04 -2.26
N ALA A 36 -4.95 18.39 -3.39
CA ALA A 36 -6.18 17.62 -3.61
C ALA A 36 -6.36 16.41 -2.66
N TYR A 37 -5.36 16.11 -1.83
CA TYR A 37 -5.33 14.99 -0.90
C TYR A 37 -5.41 15.44 0.57
N GLN A 38 -5.72 16.71 0.87
CA GLN A 38 -5.73 17.25 2.25
C GLN A 38 -6.61 16.47 3.22
N ASP A 39 -7.76 15.99 2.77
CA ASP A 39 -8.67 15.14 3.55
C ASP A 39 -8.40 13.63 3.35
N GLY A 40 -7.32 13.30 2.65
CA GLY A 40 -6.95 11.97 2.22
C GLY A 40 -6.11 11.17 3.23
N LEU A 41 -5.95 9.90 2.94
CA LEU A 41 -5.21 8.93 3.75
C LEU A 41 -3.73 8.88 3.34
N ALA A 42 -2.82 9.15 4.28
CA ALA A 42 -1.40 8.87 4.08
C ALA A 42 -1.03 7.46 4.56
N VAL A 43 -0.26 6.73 3.76
CA VAL A 43 0.38 5.44 4.11
C VAL A 43 1.87 5.56 3.84
N VAL A 44 2.72 5.08 4.75
CA VAL A 44 4.16 5.00 4.50
C VAL A 44 4.53 3.58 4.09
N LEU A 45 5.03 3.44 2.86
CA LEU A 45 5.44 2.15 2.29
C LEU A 45 6.94 2.15 2.04
N ARG A 46 7.55 0.97 2.14
CA ARG A 46 8.92 0.75 1.67
C ARG A 46 8.86 0.20 0.26
N VAL A 47 9.39 0.93 -0.71
CA VAL A 47 9.36 0.48 -2.11
C VAL A 47 10.73 0.60 -2.78
N GLY A 48 11.02 -0.36 -3.65
CA GLY A 48 12.25 -0.43 -4.43
C GLY A 48 12.13 -1.52 -5.50
N PRO A 49 12.99 -1.48 -6.53
CA PRO A 49 12.90 -2.35 -7.71
C PRO A 49 13.08 -3.83 -7.38
N PHE A 50 13.65 -4.14 -6.21
CA PHE A 50 13.99 -5.49 -5.77
C PHE A 50 13.24 -5.95 -4.51
N GLY A 51 12.08 -5.36 -4.19
CA GLY A 51 11.16 -5.86 -3.16
C GLY A 51 11.79 -6.11 -1.78
N GLY A 52 11.78 -5.12 -0.89
CA GLY A 52 12.17 -5.29 0.51
C GLY A 52 13.66 -5.57 0.80
N ARG A 53 14.52 -5.82 -0.22
CA ARG A 53 15.96 -5.99 -0.03
C ARG A 53 16.60 -4.75 0.61
N ARG A 54 17.37 -4.96 1.69
CA ARG A 54 18.08 -3.92 2.45
C ARG A 54 19.06 -3.19 1.51
N GLY A 55 19.03 -1.86 1.50
CA GLY A 55 19.95 -1.00 0.72
C GLY A 55 19.39 -0.40 -0.58
N PHE A 56 18.32 -0.96 -1.16
CA PHE A 56 17.76 -0.48 -2.45
C PHE A 56 16.26 -0.13 -2.39
N SER A 57 15.69 -0.05 -1.19
CA SER A 57 14.29 0.34 -0.97
C SER A 57 14.21 1.65 -0.18
N LYS A 58 13.44 2.60 -0.67
CA LYS A 58 13.20 3.90 -0.01
C LYS A 58 11.81 3.90 0.64
N LEU A 59 11.70 4.62 1.75
CA LEU A 59 10.39 4.93 2.32
C LEU A 59 9.71 5.99 1.45
N VAL A 60 8.44 5.78 1.20
CA VAL A 60 7.61 6.66 0.37
C VAL A 60 6.29 6.86 1.08
N ARG A 61 5.75 8.06 0.93
CA ARG A 61 4.41 8.40 1.39
C ARG A 61 3.48 8.22 0.20
N VAL A 62 2.39 7.50 0.42
CA VAL A 62 1.30 7.37 -0.53
C VAL A 62 0.07 8.01 0.08
N CYS A 63 -0.40 9.07 -0.56
CA CYS A 63 -1.64 9.77 -0.25
C CYS A 63 -2.76 9.18 -1.11
N PHE A 64 -3.84 8.73 -0.50
CA PHE A 64 -5.06 8.31 -1.19
C PHE A 64 -6.14 9.36 -0.95
N ALA A 65 -6.82 9.80 -2.00
CA ALA A 65 -8.02 10.61 -1.87
C ALA A 65 -9.23 9.71 -1.58
N GLU A 66 -10.38 10.35 -1.35
CA GLU A 66 -11.62 9.64 -1.09
C GLU A 66 -11.96 8.67 -2.26
N PRO A 67 -12.21 7.39 -1.96
CA PRO A 67 -12.65 6.42 -2.97
C PRO A 67 -13.97 6.84 -3.63
N VAL A 68 -14.00 6.85 -4.96
CA VAL A 68 -15.21 7.11 -5.74
C VAL A 68 -15.73 5.79 -6.31
N ARG A 69 -16.93 5.38 -5.88
CA ARG A 69 -17.62 4.20 -6.43
C ARG A 69 -18.58 4.61 -7.55
N ARG A 70 -18.49 3.94 -8.70
CA ARG A 70 -19.42 4.05 -9.83
C ARG A 70 -19.82 2.66 -10.29
N GLY A 71 -21.04 2.23 -9.92
CA GLY A 71 -21.52 0.88 -10.22
C GLY A 71 -20.63 -0.20 -9.61
N ALA A 72 -20.08 -1.07 -10.48
CA ALA A 72 -19.16 -2.16 -10.11
C ALA A 72 -17.69 -1.79 -10.31
N THR A 73 -17.36 -0.50 -10.18
CA THR A 73 -16.00 0.04 -10.21
C THR A 73 -15.79 1.00 -9.04
N ILE A 74 -14.63 0.90 -8.40
CA ILE A 74 -14.13 1.85 -7.40
C ILE A 74 -12.82 2.41 -7.94
N THR A 75 -12.71 3.73 -7.92
CA THR A 75 -11.48 4.44 -8.26
C THR A 75 -11.00 5.16 -7.00
N VAL A 76 -9.74 4.93 -6.64
CA VAL A 76 -9.07 5.62 -5.54
C VAL A 76 -7.93 6.44 -6.14
N PRO A 77 -8.11 7.76 -6.30
CA PRO A 77 -7.03 8.62 -6.71
C PRO A 77 -5.92 8.55 -5.67
N MET A 78 -4.68 8.44 -6.11
CA MET A 78 -3.52 8.34 -5.25
C MET A 78 -2.33 9.11 -5.78
N ARG A 79 -1.56 9.64 -4.84
CA ARG A 79 -0.31 10.35 -5.09
C ARG A 79 0.78 9.75 -4.24
N TRP A 80 1.92 9.54 -4.87
CA TRP A 80 3.11 9.05 -4.23
C TRP A 80 4.14 10.16 -4.15
N GLU A 81 4.71 10.34 -2.96
CA GLU A 81 5.82 11.26 -2.72
C GLU A 81 6.93 10.56 -1.94
N ALA A 82 8.19 10.82 -2.31
CA ALA A 82 9.32 10.27 -1.57
C ALA A 82 9.49 10.99 -0.22
N THR A 83 9.77 10.24 0.85
CA THR A 83 10.06 10.84 2.16
C THR A 83 11.56 11.13 2.34
N GLY A 84 11.90 12.28 2.95
CA GLY A 84 13.26 12.66 3.34
C GLY A 84 13.88 13.84 2.58
N ALA A 85 14.98 14.40 3.12
CA ALA A 85 15.67 15.60 2.63
C ALA A 85 16.21 15.52 1.18
N VAL A 86 16.25 14.31 0.62
CA VAL A 86 16.59 14.04 -0.77
C VAL A 86 15.30 13.72 -1.57
N GLY A 87 14.26 14.53 -1.35
CA GLY A 87 12.95 14.41 -2.00
C GLY A 87 13.01 14.65 -3.51
N GLU A 88 14.01 15.40 -3.96
CA GLU A 88 14.22 15.77 -5.36
C GLU A 88 14.79 14.67 -6.25
N LEU A 89 15.29 13.55 -5.69
CA LEU A 89 15.89 12.44 -6.47
C LEU A 89 14.93 11.26 -6.70
N PHE A 90 13.68 11.37 -6.24
CA PHE A 90 12.71 10.31 -6.42
C PHE A 90 11.44 10.85 -7.08
N PRO A 91 10.90 10.09 -8.04
CA PRO A 91 9.75 10.48 -8.84
C PRO A 91 8.49 10.73 -8.01
N VAL A 92 7.61 11.56 -8.56
CA VAL A 92 6.21 11.63 -8.13
C VAL A 92 5.38 10.74 -9.04
N LEU A 93 4.54 9.88 -8.48
CA LEU A 93 3.51 9.15 -9.22
C LEU A 93 2.15 9.70 -8.82
N ASP A 94 1.43 10.24 -9.81
CA ASP A 94 0.01 10.58 -9.68
C ASP A 94 -0.77 9.51 -10.45
N ALA A 95 -1.62 8.75 -9.76
CA ALA A 95 -2.26 7.56 -10.32
C ALA A 95 -3.65 7.29 -9.75
N ASP A 96 -4.43 6.52 -10.47
CA ASP A 96 -5.71 5.96 -10.02
C ASP A 96 -5.54 4.47 -9.77
N LEU A 97 -5.87 4.04 -8.55
CA LEU A 97 -6.09 2.63 -8.22
C LEU A 97 -7.54 2.28 -8.55
N ILE A 98 -7.73 1.34 -9.47
CA ILE A 98 -9.04 0.92 -9.96
C ILE A 98 -9.31 -0.50 -9.47
N VAL A 99 -10.46 -0.70 -8.85
CA VAL A 99 -11.03 -2.01 -8.53
C VAL A 99 -12.31 -2.16 -9.36
N ALA A 100 -12.40 -3.15 -10.22
CA ALA A 100 -13.58 -3.36 -11.05
C ALA A 100 -14.01 -4.83 -11.08
N ARG A 101 -15.31 -5.10 -11.16
CA ARG A 101 -15.81 -6.46 -11.40
C ARG A 101 -15.22 -7.01 -12.71
N HIS A 102 -14.73 -8.24 -12.67
CA HIS A 102 -14.25 -8.96 -13.84
C HIS A 102 -14.87 -10.34 -13.87
N GLY A 103 -15.98 -10.51 -14.58
CA GLY A 103 -16.73 -11.77 -14.60
C GLY A 103 -17.31 -12.17 -13.23
N ASP A 104 -17.71 -13.43 -13.12
CA ASP A 104 -18.24 -13.99 -11.89
C ASP A 104 -17.11 -14.44 -10.97
N GLY A 105 -17.12 -13.90 -9.75
CA GLY A 105 -16.15 -14.26 -8.72
C GLY A 105 -14.75 -13.66 -8.88
N GLN A 106 -14.47 -12.87 -9.92
CA GLN A 106 -13.17 -12.21 -10.08
C GLN A 106 -13.29 -10.68 -10.08
N THR A 107 -12.17 -10.05 -9.78
CA THR A 107 -12.02 -8.60 -9.71
C THR A 107 -10.74 -8.20 -10.44
N LEU A 108 -10.85 -7.19 -11.29
CA LEU A 108 -9.71 -6.50 -11.88
C LEU A 108 -9.19 -5.47 -10.88
N LEU A 109 -7.90 -5.52 -10.60
CA LEU A 109 -7.16 -4.47 -9.92
C LEU A 109 -6.22 -3.83 -10.93
N ALA A 110 -6.29 -2.51 -11.10
CA ALA A 110 -5.41 -1.78 -12.00
C ALA A 110 -4.85 -0.53 -11.32
N LEU A 111 -3.63 -0.15 -11.71
CA LEU A 111 -3.03 1.13 -11.36
C LEU A 111 -2.64 1.84 -12.64
N THR A 112 -3.20 3.01 -12.87
CA THR A 112 -2.95 3.81 -14.09
C THR A 112 -2.57 5.22 -13.72
N GLY A 113 -1.50 5.77 -14.28
CA GLY A 113 -1.07 7.10 -13.88
C GLY A 113 0.14 7.65 -14.60
N SER A 114 0.53 8.84 -14.17
CA SER A 114 1.67 9.56 -14.70
C SER A 114 2.80 9.60 -13.68
N TYR A 115 3.93 9.04 -14.10
CA TYR A 115 5.19 9.14 -13.40
C TYR A 115 5.95 10.38 -13.89
N ARG A 116 6.30 11.26 -12.95
CA ARG A 116 7.11 12.46 -13.18
C ARG A 116 8.53 12.22 -12.65
N PRO A 117 9.54 12.17 -13.54
CA PRO A 117 10.90 11.91 -13.13
C PRO A 117 11.48 13.07 -12.30
N PRO A 118 12.40 12.77 -11.39
CA PRO A 118 13.06 13.73 -10.51
C PRO A 118 14.13 14.54 -11.25
N PHE A 119 13.79 15.57 -12.01
CA PHE A 119 14.79 16.47 -12.59
C PHE A 119 14.39 17.95 -12.44
N GLY A 120 14.72 18.52 -11.27
CA GLY A 120 15.13 19.92 -11.19
C GLY A 120 16.54 20.09 -11.76
N ARG A 121 16.92 21.31 -12.17
CA ARG A 121 18.05 21.73 -13.03
C ARG A 121 19.50 21.24 -12.70
N THR A 122 19.75 20.30 -11.81
CA THR A 122 21.10 19.87 -11.41
C THR A 122 21.41 18.40 -11.73
N GLY A 123 21.99 18.18 -12.91
CA GLY A 123 23.28 17.48 -13.07
C GLY A 123 23.41 15.97 -12.88
N ALA A 124 22.41 15.21 -12.45
CA ALA A 124 22.49 13.74 -12.40
C ALA A 124 21.53 13.10 -13.40
N VAL A 125 21.94 12.97 -14.67
CA VAL A 125 21.14 12.21 -15.65
C VAL A 125 21.29 10.73 -15.33
N LEU A 126 20.36 10.20 -14.51
CA LEU A 126 20.15 8.77 -14.48
C LEU A 126 19.43 8.40 -15.78
N ASP A 127 19.95 7.40 -16.49
CA ASP A 127 19.40 6.97 -17.79
C ASP A 127 17.88 6.78 -17.72
N GLU A 128 17.18 7.39 -18.67
CA GLU A 128 15.71 7.40 -18.73
C GLU A 128 15.16 5.97 -18.77
N ALA A 129 15.84 5.05 -19.45
CA ALA A 129 15.45 3.65 -19.51
C ALA A 129 15.62 2.93 -18.17
N ILE A 130 16.67 3.23 -17.40
CA ILE A 130 16.83 2.73 -16.02
C ILE A 130 15.70 3.26 -15.13
N MET A 131 15.38 4.54 -15.22
CA MET A 131 14.31 5.16 -14.44
C MET A 131 12.93 4.60 -14.80
N HIS A 132 12.68 4.36 -16.09
CA HIS A 132 11.47 3.71 -16.56
C HIS A 132 11.33 2.29 -16.00
N ARG A 133 12.40 1.49 -16.02
CA ARG A 133 12.41 0.14 -15.45
C ARG A 133 12.15 0.15 -13.94
N LEU A 134 12.77 1.09 -13.23
CA LEU A 134 12.58 1.28 -11.80
C LEU A 134 11.14 1.67 -11.46
N ALA A 135 10.54 2.59 -12.22
CA ALA A 135 9.14 3.01 -12.09
C ALA A 135 8.20 1.81 -12.28
N THR A 136 8.43 1.04 -13.34
CA THR A 136 7.61 -0.11 -13.71
C THR A 136 7.69 -1.23 -12.67
N ALA A 137 8.90 -1.57 -12.20
CA ALA A 137 9.12 -2.57 -11.18
C ALA A 137 8.44 -2.18 -9.85
N THR A 138 8.54 -0.91 -9.49
CA THR A 138 7.91 -0.30 -8.32
C THR A 138 6.38 -0.41 -8.37
N ILE A 139 5.76 0.03 -9.48
CA ILE A 139 4.30 -0.04 -9.70
C ILE A 139 3.81 -1.49 -9.62
N ARG A 140 4.51 -2.41 -10.28
CA ARG A 140 4.19 -3.83 -10.24
C ARG A 140 4.28 -4.41 -8.83
N SER A 141 5.32 -4.04 -8.07
CA SER A 141 5.47 -4.48 -6.68
C SER A 141 4.36 -3.95 -5.79
N LEU A 142 3.92 -2.71 -5.99
CA LEU A 142 2.79 -2.13 -5.26
C LEU A 142 1.49 -2.87 -5.59
N LEU A 143 1.17 -3.05 -6.88
CA LEU A 143 -0.05 -3.74 -7.28
C LEU A 143 -0.06 -5.20 -6.81
N ALA A 144 1.08 -5.89 -6.85
CA ALA A 144 1.22 -7.23 -6.31
C ALA A 144 1.00 -7.27 -4.78
N GLY A 145 1.52 -6.29 -4.05
CA GLY A 145 1.27 -6.17 -2.60
C GLY A 145 -0.20 -5.92 -2.27
N LEU A 146 -0.85 -5.01 -3.00
CA LEU A 146 -2.29 -4.74 -2.87
C LEU A 146 -3.13 -5.96 -3.23
N SER A 147 -2.81 -6.62 -4.33
CA SER A 147 -3.42 -7.88 -4.74
C SER A 147 -3.30 -8.92 -3.62
N GLY A 148 -2.11 -9.14 -3.06
CA GLY A 148 -1.91 -10.07 -1.96
C GLY A 148 -2.76 -9.72 -0.72
N ALA A 149 -2.79 -8.44 -0.34
CA ALA A 149 -3.55 -7.96 0.82
C ALA A 149 -5.08 -8.00 0.61
N ILE A 150 -5.55 -7.87 -0.63
CA ILE A 150 -6.98 -7.98 -0.97
C ILE A 150 -7.37 -9.46 -1.12
N THR A 151 -6.50 -10.32 -1.64
CA THR A 151 -6.77 -11.76 -1.82
C THR A 151 -6.75 -12.52 -0.50
N HIS A 152 -5.77 -12.25 0.36
CA HIS A 152 -5.64 -12.93 1.65
C HIS A 152 -6.19 -12.03 2.76
N PRO A 153 -7.17 -12.48 3.57
CA PRO A 153 -7.51 -11.77 4.78
C PRO A 153 -6.26 -11.73 5.67
N VAL A 154 -5.76 -10.52 5.98
CA VAL A 154 -4.77 -10.35 7.04
C VAL A 154 -5.39 -11.00 8.29
N PRO A 155 -4.71 -11.97 8.94
CA PRO A 155 -5.21 -12.54 10.18
C PRO A 155 -5.57 -11.38 11.11
N GLN A 156 -6.84 -11.33 11.53
CA GLN A 156 -7.21 -10.43 12.60
C GLN A 156 -6.28 -10.80 13.75
N HIS A 157 -5.41 -9.88 14.18
CA HIS A 157 -4.94 -9.97 15.56
C HIS A 157 -6.22 -9.83 16.37
N GLN A 158 -6.82 -10.96 16.74
CA GLN A 158 -7.58 -11.03 17.97
C GLN A 158 -6.59 -10.43 18.99
N PRO A 159 -6.88 -9.30 19.65
CA PRO A 159 -6.21 -9.10 20.92
C PRO A 159 -6.49 -10.40 21.64
N ALA A 160 -5.42 -11.10 22.06
CA ALA A 160 -5.59 -12.06 23.10
C ALA A 160 -6.32 -11.26 24.19
N LEU A 161 -7.64 -11.47 24.33
CA LEU A 161 -8.21 -11.42 25.65
C LEU A 161 -7.24 -12.31 26.41
N GLU A 162 -6.46 -11.68 27.27
CA GLU A 162 -5.70 -12.36 28.29
C GLU A 162 -6.68 -13.36 28.90
N ALA A 163 -6.59 -14.59 28.42
CA ALA A 163 -7.07 -15.76 29.11
C ALA A 163 -6.39 -15.61 30.45
N GLY A 164 -7.22 -15.28 31.45
CA GLY A 164 -6.77 -14.77 32.72
C GLY A 164 -5.56 -15.55 33.19
N THR A 165 -4.50 -14.82 33.51
CA THR A 165 -3.42 -15.33 34.33
C THR A 165 -4.09 -16.07 35.49
N PRO A 166 -3.98 -17.41 35.61
CA PRO A 166 -4.41 -18.05 36.83
C PRO A 166 -3.52 -17.45 37.91
N TRP A 167 -4.17 -16.79 38.87
CA TRP A 167 -3.55 -16.26 40.08
C TRP A 167 -2.51 -17.26 40.64
N PRO A 168 -1.33 -16.79 41.10
CA PRO A 168 -0.31 -17.70 41.63
C PRO A 168 -0.90 -18.53 42.78
N GLN A 169 -0.81 -19.86 42.65
CA GLN A 169 -1.22 -20.76 43.73
C GLN A 169 -0.24 -20.62 44.91
N PRO A 170 -0.71 -20.50 46.15
CA PRO A 170 0.17 -20.51 47.31
C PRO A 170 0.91 -21.86 47.38
N ALA A 171 2.21 -21.78 47.68
CA ALA A 171 3.07 -22.95 47.81
C ALA A 171 2.52 -23.91 48.88
N THR A 172 2.24 -25.14 48.49
CA THR A 172 2.02 -26.24 49.44
C THR A 172 3.37 -26.55 50.07
N GLU A 173 3.54 -26.17 51.33
CA GLU A 173 4.66 -26.57 52.16
C GLU A 173 4.62 -28.11 52.35
N PRO A 174 5.71 -28.86 52.08
CA PRO A 174 5.72 -30.28 52.31
C PRO A 174 5.84 -30.60 53.80
N ASP A 175 4.80 -31.24 54.32
CA ASP A 175 4.80 -31.95 55.60
C ASP A 175 5.93 -32.99 55.59
N GLN A 176 6.96 -32.80 56.41
CA GLN A 176 7.97 -33.82 56.69
C GLN A 176 7.52 -34.65 57.89
N PRO A 177 7.73 -35.98 57.87
CA PRO A 177 7.46 -36.85 59.01
C PRO A 177 8.42 -36.63 60.19
#